data_AF-A0A135ZAS9-F1
#
_entry.id   AF-A0A135ZAS9-F1
#
_cell.length_a   1.000
_cell.length_b   1.000
_cell.length_c   1.000
_cell.angle_alpha   90.00
_cell.angle_beta   90.00
_cell.angle_gamma   90.00
#
_symmetry.space_group_name_H-M   'P 1'
#
loop_
_entity.id
_entity.type
_entity.pdbx_description
1 polymer ?
#
loop_
_entity_poly.entity_id
_entity_poly.type
_entity_poly.pdbx_seq_one_letter_code
_entity_poly.pdbx_strand_id
1 'polypeptide(L)' 'MMAKFDQDEFSKKALLATKKLNLIEANPNDNQWGGHCSLQDDFTKATGLNKQGKLLMEVRNTLSN' A
#
# COMPACT_ATOMS: atom_id res chain seq x y z
N MET A 1 9.20 5.88 -4.68
CA MET A 1 7.80 5.46 -4.91
C MET A 1 7.10 6.33 -5.97
N MET A 2 7.12 7.68 -5.85
CA MET A 2 6.50 8.59 -6.82
C MET A 2 6.85 8.35 -8.29
N ALA A 3 8.13 8.19 -8.63
CA ALA A 3 8.57 8.00 -10.02
C ALA A 3 7.83 6.87 -10.76
N LYS A 4 7.51 5.76 -10.08
CA LYS A 4 6.75 4.64 -10.65
C LYS A 4 5.33 5.06 -11.05
N PHE A 5 4.65 5.83 -10.21
CA PHE A 5 3.25 6.22 -10.41
C PHE A 5 3.11 7.48 -11.26
N ASP A 6 4.19 8.20 -11.52
CA ASP A 6 4.23 9.31 -12.46
C ASP A 6 4.49 8.82 -13.90
N GLN A 7 5.38 7.83 -14.04
CA GLN A 7 5.82 7.32 -15.35
C GLN A 7 4.90 6.25 -15.95
N ASP A 8 4.16 5.51 -15.13
CA ASP A 8 3.28 4.43 -15.58
C ASP A 8 1.80 4.75 -15.30
N GLU A 9 1.08 5.08 -16.37
CA GLU A 9 -0.36 5.38 -16.33
C GLU A 9 -1.19 4.24 -15.73
N PHE A 10 -0.81 2.99 -16.00
CA PHE A 10 -1.52 1.83 -15.47
C PHE A 10 -1.41 1.77 -13.94
N SER A 11 -0.19 1.84 -13.41
CA SER A 11 0.07 1.89 -11.96
C SER A 11 -0.64 3.08 -11.31
N LYS A 12 -0.60 4.27 -11.93
CA LYS A 12 -1.31 5.46 -11.44
C LYS A 12 -2.81 5.21 -11.29
N LYS A 13 -3.45 4.72 -12.36
CA LYS A 13 -4.89 4.41 -12.38
C LYS A 13 -5.24 3.33 -11.34
N ALA A 14 -4.43 2.28 -11.25
CA ALA A 14 -4.62 1.22 -10.26
C ALA A 14 -4.54 1.76 -8.83
N LEU A 15 -3.57 2.62 -8.53
CA LEU A 15 -3.42 3.23 -7.20
C LEU A 15 -4.59 4.14 -6.85
N LEU A 16 -5.04 4.99 -7.78
CA LEU A 16 -6.20 5.87 -7.58
C LEU A 16 -7.51 5.08 -7.41
N ALA A 17 -7.65 3.94 -8.10
CA ALA A 17 -8.82 3.07 -7.98
C ALA A 17 -9.00 2.47 -6.56
N THR A 18 -7.95 2.47 -5.72
CA THR A 18 -8.03 2.05 -4.32
C THR A 18 -8.79 3.04 -3.43
N LYS A 19 -9.06 4.26 -3.91
CA LYS A 19 -9.88 5.29 -3.24
C LYS A 19 -9.45 5.55 -1.80
N LYS A 20 -10.31 5.27 -0.81
CA LYS A 20 -10.06 5.50 0.62
C LYS A 20 -9.72 4.21 1.38
N LEU A 21 -9.45 3.12 0.66
CA LEU A 21 -9.09 1.85 1.28
C LEU A 21 -7.69 1.93 1.89
N ASN A 22 -7.51 1.18 2.98
CA ASN A 22 -6.21 0.94 3.59
C ASN A 22 -5.48 -0.14 2.78
N LEU A 23 -4.26 0.17 2.35
CA LEU A 23 -3.40 -0.78 1.65
C LEU A 23 -2.47 -1.45 2.64
N ILE A 24 -2.49 -2.78 2.67
CA ILE A 24 -1.63 -3.61 3.54
C ILE A 24 -0.91 -4.60 2.64
N GLU A 25 0.42 -4.64 2.73
CA GLU A 25 1.20 -5.68 2.08
C GLU A 25 1.22 -6.93 2.96
N ALA A 26 0.56 -7.99 2.48
CA ALA A 26 0.41 -9.25 3.19
C ALA A 26 1.61 -10.18 2.91
N ASN A 27 2.72 -9.90 3.60
CA ASN A 27 3.87 -10.81 3.64
C ASN A 27 4.14 -11.23 5.09
N PRO A 28 3.99 -12.52 5.45
CA PRO A 28 4.19 -12.99 6.82
C PRO A 28 5.65 -12.93 7.28
N ASN A 29 6.60 -12.71 6.36
CA ASN A 29 8.03 -12.62 6.69
C ASN A 29 8.54 -11.16 6.72
N ASP A 30 7.69 -10.18 6.41
CA ASP A 30 8.07 -8.78 6.40
C ASP A 30 7.27 -7.96 7.42
N ASN A 31 7.98 -7.53 8.46
CA ASN A 31 7.44 -6.69 9.53
C ASN A 31 7.86 -5.21 9.41
N GLN A 32 8.68 -4.84 8.43
CA GLN A 32 9.16 -3.47 8.27
C GLN A 32 8.47 -2.73 7.13
N TRP A 33 8.43 -3.30 5.93
CA TRP A 33 7.77 -2.68 4.79
C TRP A 33 6.32 -3.15 4.67
N GLY A 34 6.08 -4.43 4.95
CA GLY A 34 4.76 -5.06 5.00
C GLY A 34 4.11 -5.15 6.38
N GLY A 35 2.96 -5.83 6.40
CA GLY A 35 2.05 -5.95 7.55
C GLY A 35 2.32 -7.15 8.47
N HIS A 36 3.33 -7.99 8.19
CA HIS A 36 3.59 -9.23 8.92
C HIS A 36 2.34 -10.11 9.07
N CYS A 37 1.64 -10.32 7.95
CA CYS A 37 0.41 -11.10 7.90
C CYS A 37 0.30 -11.84 6.56
N SER A 38 -0.48 -12.91 6.52
CA SER A 38 -0.85 -13.63 5.31
C SER A 38 -2.20 -13.14 4.77
N LEU A 39 -2.54 -13.54 3.54
CA LEU A 39 -3.84 -13.20 2.92
C LEU A 39 -5.05 -13.83 3.62
N GLN A 40 -4.83 -14.84 4.45
CA GLN A 40 -5.87 -15.56 5.19
C GLN A 40 -6.14 -14.95 6.56
N ASP A 41 -5.28 -14.01 6.99
CA ASP A 41 -5.37 -13.39 8.31
C ASP A 41 -6.40 -12.26 8.35
N ASP A 42 -6.89 -12.01 9.56
CA ASP A 42 -7.58 -10.77 9.88
C ASP A 42 -6.57 -9.61 9.84
N PHE A 43 -6.66 -8.77 8.80
CA PHE A 43 -5.74 -7.66 8.60
C PHE A 43 -5.78 -6.60 9.71
N THR A 44 -6.80 -6.59 10.58
CA THR A 44 -6.81 -5.72 11.78
C THR A 44 -5.77 -6.16 12.81
N LYS A 45 -5.28 -7.39 12.71
CA LYS A 45 -4.23 -7.97 13.55
C LYS A 45 -2.84 -7.91 12.92
N ALA A 46 -2.69 -7.24 11.77
CA ALA A 46 -1.39 -7.01 11.17
C ALA A 46 -0.46 -6.29 12.17
N THR A 47 0.71 -6.86 12.42
CA THR A 47 1.67 -6.36 13.43
C THR A 47 2.88 -5.67 12.81
N GLY A 48 3.06 -5.80 11.49
CA GLY A 48 4.13 -5.14 10.76
C GLY A 48 3.90 -3.63 10.63
N LEU A 49 4.98 -2.88 10.39
CA LEU A 49 4.93 -1.42 10.29
C LEU A 49 4.16 -0.92 9.05
N ASN A 50 4.00 -1.78 8.03
CA ASN A 50 3.29 -1.50 6.78
C ASN A 50 3.72 -0.17 6.13
N LYS A 51 5.03 0.13 6.15
CA LYS A 51 5.59 1.38 5.60
C LYS A 51 5.28 1.54 4.12
N GLN A 52 5.30 0.44 3.36
CA GLN A 52 4.99 0.47 1.94
C GLN A 52 3.53 0.86 1.68
N GLY A 53 2.58 0.20 2.37
CA GLY A 53 1.16 0.55 2.26
C GLY A 53 0.89 2.01 2.62
N LYS A 54 1.52 2.52 3.69
CA LYS A 54 1.44 3.93 4.10
C LYS A 54 1.95 4.88 3.03
N LEU A 55 3.15 4.63 2.50
CA LEU A 55 3.72 5.45 1.41
C LEU A 55 2.85 5.43 0.15
N LEU A 56 2.26 4.29 -0.21
CA LEU A 56 1.34 4.21 -1.35
C LEU A 56 0.09 5.07 -1.14
N MET A 57 -0.46 5.09 0.09
CA MET A 57 -1.59 5.94 0.43
C MET A 57 -1.23 7.43 0.42
N GLU A 58 -0.03 7.80 0.87
CA GLU A 58 0.48 9.18 0.77
C GLU A 58 0.62 9.61 -0.70
N VAL A 59 1.26 8.78 -1.53
CA VAL A 59 1.39 9.01 -2.97
C VAL A 59 0.01 9.17 -3.64
N ARG A 60 -0.95 8.31 -3.30
CA ARG A 60 -2.33 8.43 -3.79
C ARG A 60 -2.94 9.79 -3.44
N ASN A 61 -2.77 10.23 -2.21
CA ASN A 61 -3.31 11.51 -1.74
C ASN A 61 -2.65 12.68 -2.49
N THR A 62 -1.33 12.62 -2.71
CA THR A 62 -0.60 13.62 -3.51
C THR A 62 -1.08 13.68 -4.96
N LEU A 63 -1.40 12.53 -5.58
CA LEU A 63 -1.87 12.46 -6.96
C LEU A 63 -3.35 12.80 -7.14
N SER A 64 -4.13 12.82 -6.05
CA SER A 64 -5.57 13.11 -6.07
C SER A 64 -5.90 14.58 -5.77
N ASN A 65 -4.90 15.35 -5.31
CA ASN A 65 -4.95 16.81 -5.17
C ASN A 65 -4.47 17.48 -6.45
#